data_AF-A0A7S2N839-F1
#
_entry.id   AF-A0A7S2N839-F1
#
_cell.length_a   1.000
_cell.length_b   1.000
_cell.length_c   1.000
_cell.angle_alpha   90.00
_cell.angle_beta   90.00
_cell.angle_gamma   90.00
#
_symmetry.space_group_name_H-M   'P 1'
#
loop_
_entity.id
_entity.type
_entity.pdbx_description
1 polymer ?
#
loop_
_entity_poly.entity_id
_entity_poly.type
_entity_poly.pdbx_seq_one_letter_code
_entity_poly.pdbx_strand_id
1 'polypeptide(L)'
;EEAGLQLLEIQCDKVVQLYETLMTRHTTMIVGPTGGGKTVALNTLCRAQQMSGLPSKQFIINPKAQPIDGLYGFLDPATRDWTDGLLSNIFRDMNKPVPEGREERRYIVYDGDVDA
;
A
#
# COMPACT_ATOMS: atom_id res chain seq x y z
N GLU A 1 -20.39 -4.31 11.85
CA GLU A 1 -21.36 -3.22 11.55
C GLU A 1 -20.72 -1.83 11.45
N GLU A 2 -19.59 -1.57 12.09
CA GLU A 2 -18.96 -0.24 12.27
C GLU A 2 -18.37 0.41 10.97
N ALA A 3 -18.64 -0.16 9.79
CA ALA A 3 -18.19 0.34 8.48
C ALA A 3 -19.32 0.50 7.44
N GLY A 4 -20.56 0.14 7.79
CA GLY A 4 -21.66 0.07 6.82
C GLY A 4 -21.51 -1.02 5.75
N LEU A 5 -20.58 -1.97 5.94
CA LEU A 5 -20.37 -3.09 5.02
C LEU A 5 -21.23 -4.29 5.42
N GLN A 6 -21.76 -4.98 4.41
CA GLN A 6 -22.41 -6.28 4.58
C GLN A 6 -21.35 -7.38 4.69
N LEU A 7 -21.54 -8.30 5.65
CA LEU A 7 -20.67 -9.46 5.79
C LEU A 7 -20.96 -10.46 4.68
N LEU A 8 -19.94 -10.73 3.85
CA LEU A 8 -19.96 -11.77 2.83
C LEU A 8 -18.83 -12.75 3.14
N GLU A 9 -19.15 -14.02 3.39
CA GLU A 9 -18.19 -15.05 3.77
C GLU A 9 -17.01 -15.14 2.78
N ILE A 10 -17.32 -15.13 1.48
CA ILE A 10 -16.31 -15.13 0.42
C ILE A 10 -15.35 -13.93 0.50
N GLN A 11 -15.80 -12.76 0.94
CA GLN A 11 -14.92 -11.60 1.12
C GLN A 11 -14.05 -11.75 2.37
N CYS A 12 -14.59 -12.33 3.45
CA CYS A 12 -13.80 -12.66 4.64
C CYS A 12 -12.64 -13.59 4.29
N ASP A 13 -12.92 -14.66 3.53
CA ASP A 13 -11.89 -15.60 3.06
C ASP A 13 -10.80 -14.90 2.24
N LYS A 14 -11.19 -13.94 1.38
CA LYS A 14 -10.22 -13.16 0.59
C LYS A 14 -9.36 -12.23 1.43
N VAL A 15 -9.90 -11.66 2.50
CA VAL A 15 -9.12 -10.85 3.46
C VAL A 15 -8.12 -11.74 4.21
N VAL A 16 -8.52 -12.93 4.65
CA VAL A 16 -7.64 -13.90 5.30
C VAL A 16 -6.54 -14.37 4.34
N GLN A 17 -6.91 -14.73 3.11
CA GLN A 17 -5.96 -15.13 2.06
C GLN A 17 -4.93 -14.03 1.77
N LEU A 18 -5.38 -12.77 1.70
CA LEU A 18 -4.49 -11.62 1.52
C LEU A 18 -3.49 -11.48 2.69
N TYR A 19 -3.98 -11.62 3.93
CA TYR A 19 -3.12 -11.60 5.11
C TYR A 19 -2.05 -12.69 5.07
N GLU A 20 -2.44 -13.94 4.83
CA GLU A 20 -1.52 -15.08 4.78
C GLU A 20 -0.46 -14.91 3.67
N THR A 21 -0.88 -14.38 2.52
CA THR A 21 0.05 -14.10 1.41
C THR A 21 1.07 -13.03 1.79
N LEU A 22 0.62 -11.93 2.43
CA LEU A 22 1.51 -10.85 2.90
C LEU A 22 2.48 -11.31 4.01
N MET A 23 2.18 -12.40 4.72
CA MET A 23 3.12 -12.98 5.70
C MET A 23 4.27 -13.74 5.04
N THR A 24 4.13 -14.15 3.77
CA THR A 24 5.12 -14.99 3.06
C THR A 24 5.77 -14.28 1.86
N ARG A 25 5.28 -13.10 1.48
CA ARG A 25 5.73 -12.33 0.32
C ARG A 25 5.82 -10.84 0.68
N HIS A 26 6.89 -10.19 0.24
CA HIS A 26 7.06 -8.73 0.41
C HIS A 26 6.09 -7.91 -0.42
N THR A 27 5.65 -8.45 -1.57
CA THR A 27 4.73 -7.80 -2.50
C THR A 27 3.61 -8.77 -2.88
N THR A 28 2.41 -8.26 -3.13
CA THR A 28 1.24 -9.06 -3.48
C THR A 28 0.36 -8.27 -4.44
N MET A 29 -0.16 -8.92 -5.48
CA MET A 29 -1.12 -8.33 -6.41
C MET A 29 -2.53 -8.73 -6.02
N ILE A 30 -3.45 -7.75 -5.93
CA ILE A 30 -4.88 -7.99 -5.74
C ILE A 30 -5.56 -7.78 -7.09
N VAL A 31 -6.01 -8.87 -7.72
CA VAL A 31 -6.51 -8.86 -9.10
C VAL A 31 -8.01 -9.19 -9.12
N GLY A 32 -8.75 -8.54 -10.01
CA GLY A 32 -10.19 -8.73 -10.17
C GLY A 32 -10.86 -7.55 -10.89
N PRO A 33 -12.15 -7.68 -11.26
CA PRO A 33 -12.85 -6.64 -12.01
C PRO A 33 -13.07 -5.35 -11.20
N THR A 34 -13.40 -4.26 -11.89
CA THR A 34 -13.88 -3.02 -11.27
C THR A 34 -15.10 -3.30 -10.41
N GLY A 35 -15.16 -2.71 -9.21
CA GLY A 35 -16.23 -2.99 -8.24
C GLY A 35 -16.13 -4.33 -7.52
N GLY A 36 -15.13 -5.17 -7.82
CA GLY A 36 -14.97 -6.50 -7.22
C GLY A 36 -14.51 -6.52 -5.74
N GLY A 37 -14.56 -5.40 -5.03
CA GLY A 37 -14.23 -5.34 -3.59
C GLY A 37 -12.74 -5.39 -3.23
N LYS A 38 -11.82 -5.26 -4.20
CA LYS A 38 -10.35 -5.33 -3.97
C LYS A 38 -9.87 -4.31 -2.93
N THR A 39 -10.22 -3.04 -3.12
CA THR A 39 -9.88 -1.94 -2.19
C THR A 39 -10.55 -2.15 -0.84
N VAL A 40 -11.78 -2.67 -0.82
CA VAL A 40 -12.50 -3.00 0.42
C VAL A 40 -11.75 -4.09 1.20
N ALA A 41 -11.27 -5.14 0.54
CA ALA A 41 -10.52 -6.21 1.19
C ALA A 41 -9.22 -5.69 1.84
N LEU A 42 -8.43 -4.89 1.12
CA LEU A 42 -7.20 -4.30 1.67
C LEU A 42 -7.48 -3.36 2.86
N ASN A 43 -8.48 -2.48 2.74
CA ASN A 43 -8.87 -1.58 3.82
C ASN A 43 -9.40 -2.35 5.04
N THR A 44 -10.15 -3.43 4.82
CA THR A 44 -10.66 -4.31 5.89
C THR A 44 -9.51 -4.98 6.62
N LEU A 45 -8.49 -5.48 5.91
CA LEU A 45 -7.28 -6.02 6.51
C LEU A 45 -6.57 -4.98 7.39
N CYS A 46 -6.35 -3.77 6.87
CA CYS A 46 -5.68 -2.70 7.62
C CYS A 46 -6.47 -2.30 8.88
N ARG A 47 -7.79 -2.22 8.78
CA ARG A 47 -8.66 -1.94 9.94
C ARG A 47 -8.59 -3.07 10.98
N ALA A 48 -8.63 -4.33 10.54
CA ALA A 48 -8.52 -5.48 11.44
C ALA A 48 -7.17 -5.52 12.17
N GLN A 49 -6.07 -5.16 11.50
CA GLN A 49 -4.75 -5.01 12.12
C GLN A 49 -4.76 -3.90 13.17
N GLN A 50 -5.32 -2.73 12.83
CA GLN A 50 -5.41 -1.61 13.76
C GLN A 50 -6.22 -1.95 15.01
N MET A 51 -7.35 -2.66 14.84
CA MET A 51 -8.16 -3.16 15.96
C MET A 51 -7.41 -4.21 16.81
N SER A 52 -6.49 -4.96 16.19
CA SER A 52 -5.63 -5.93 16.87
C SER A 52 -4.38 -5.29 17.51
N GLY A 53 -4.29 -3.96 17.55
CA GLY A 53 -3.17 -3.25 18.16
C GLY A 53 -1.93 -3.10 17.26
N LEU A 54 -2.05 -3.39 15.95
CA LEU A 54 -1.02 -3.15 14.95
C LEU A 54 -1.45 -1.96 14.05
N PRO A 55 -1.03 -0.72 14.35
CA PRO A 55 -1.30 0.41 13.49
C PRO A 55 -0.83 0.15 12.06
N SER A 56 -1.73 0.36 11.09
CA SER A 56 -1.45 0.15 9.68
C SER A 56 -1.60 1.45 8.89
N LYS A 57 -0.57 1.84 8.16
CA LYS A 57 -0.55 3.02 7.28
C LYS A 57 -0.47 2.60 5.83
N GLN A 58 -1.24 3.27 4.97
CA GLN A 58 -1.25 3.04 3.53
C GLN A 58 -0.78 4.30 2.81
N PHE A 59 0.16 4.14 1.88
CA PHE A 59 0.61 5.16 0.94
C PHE A 59 0.15 4.75 -0.44
N ILE A 60 -0.95 5.36 -0.89
CA ILE A 60 -1.59 5.00 -2.16
C ILE A 60 -1.04 5.90 -3.26
N ILE A 61 -0.55 5.29 -4.32
CA ILE A 61 -0.05 5.98 -5.51
C ILE A 61 -0.70 5.40 -6.75
N ASN A 62 -1.09 6.26 -7.69
CA ASN A 62 -1.34 5.87 -9.07
C ASN A 62 -0.07 6.20 -9.86
N PRO A 63 0.79 5.21 -10.19
CA PRO A 63 2.08 5.47 -10.83
C PRO A 63 1.93 6.10 -12.22
N LYS A 64 0.87 5.72 -12.96
CA LYS A 64 0.60 6.23 -14.30
C LYS A 64 0.11 7.67 -14.33
N ALA A 65 -0.39 8.17 -13.21
CA ALA A 65 -0.75 9.57 -13.08
C ALA A 65 0.47 10.49 -12.91
N GLN A 66 1.69 9.95 -12.76
CA GLN A 66 2.91 10.72 -12.55
C GLN A 66 3.89 10.54 -13.71
N PRO A 67 4.58 11.61 -14.14
CA PRO A 67 5.77 11.46 -14.99
C PRO A 67 6.82 10.58 -14.30
N ILE A 68 7.60 9.82 -15.08
CA ILE A 68 8.64 8.91 -14.56
C ILE A 68 9.59 9.65 -13.60
N ASP A 69 10.09 10.81 -14.02
CA ASP A 69 10.99 11.66 -13.22
C ASP A 69 10.31 12.15 -11.93
N GLY A 70 9.02 12.49 -11.98
CA GLY A 70 8.25 12.88 -10.81
C GLY A 70 7.96 11.72 -9.85
N LEU A 71 7.87 10.50 -10.36
CA LEU A 71 7.63 9.30 -9.57
C LEU A 71 8.92 8.82 -8.87
N TYR A 72 10.01 8.65 -9.62
CA TYR A 72 11.24 8.05 -9.11
C TYR A 72 12.26 9.08 -8.60
N GLY A 73 12.25 10.28 -9.17
CA GLY A 73 13.26 11.32 -8.97
C GLY A 73 14.07 11.55 -10.24
N PHE A 74 14.82 12.64 -10.24
CA PHE A 74 15.56 13.13 -11.40
C PHE A 74 16.93 13.64 -10.99
N LEU A 75 17.97 13.28 -11.76
CA LEU A 75 19.31 13.83 -11.63
C LEU A 75 19.50 14.87 -12.74
N ASP A 76 19.64 16.14 -12.35
CA ASP A 76 19.92 17.19 -13.33
C ASP A 76 21.31 16.99 -13.95
N PRO A 77 21.43 16.83 -15.29
CA PRO A 77 22.70 16.54 -15.92
C PRO A 77 23.66 17.73 -15.93
N ALA A 78 23.17 18.97 -15.79
CA ALA A 78 23.96 20.18 -15.78
C ALA A 78 24.48 20.51 -14.38
N THR A 79 23.61 20.48 -13.36
CA THR A 79 24.01 20.80 -11.97
C THR A 79 24.54 19.59 -11.21
N ARG A 80 24.16 18.38 -11.64
CA ARG A 80 24.38 17.11 -10.94
C ARG A 80 23.62 17.03 -9.61
N ASP A 81 22.59 17.85 -9.43
CA ASP A 81 21.73 17.81 -8.25
C ASP A 81 20.63 16.77 -8.41
N TRP A 82 20.38 16.04 -7.33
CA TRP A 82 19.30 15.07 -7.25
C TRP A 82 18.02 15.70 -6.69
N THR A 83 16.90 15.49 -7.38
CA THR A 83 15.56 15.81 -6.90
C THR A 83 14.80 14.53 -6.63
N ASP A 84 14.31 14.34 -5.40
CA ASP A 84 13.49 13.18 -5.06
C ASP A 84 12.12 13.23 -5.74
N GLY A 85 11.68 12.06 -6.21
CA GLY A 85 10.32 11.84 -6.68
C GLY A 85 9.37 11.41 -5.57
N LEU A 86 8.11 11.21 -5.94
CA LEU A 86 7.05 10.79 -5.03
C LEU A 86 7.36 9.46 -4.33
N LEU A 87 7.76 8.43 -5.09
CA LEU A 87 8.03 7.10 -4.55
C LEU A 87 9.28 7.10 -3.65
N SER A 88 10.34 7.81 -4.05
CA SER A 88 11.56 7.91 -3.24
C SER A 88 11.29 8.62 -1.91
N ASN A 89 10.47 9.66 -1.90
CA ASN A 89 10.04 10.32 -0.66
C ASN A 89 9.19 9.40 0.23
N ILE A 90 8.18 8.72 -0.32
CA ILE A 90 7.36 7.75 0.43
C ILE A 90 8.24 6.65 1.02
N PHE A 91 9.16 6.11 0.22
CA PHE A 91 10.04 5.03 0.65
C PHE A 91 10.95 5.48 1.81
N ARG A 92 11.48 6.70 1.77
CA ARG A 92 12.27 7.26 2.88
C ARG A 92 11.42 7.42 4.14
N ASP A 93 10.21 7.94 4.01
CA ASP A 93 9.28 8.11 5.13
C ASP A 93 8.91 6.76 5.78
N MET A 94 8.70 5.73 4.96
CA MET A 94 8.40 4.39 5.44
C MET A 94 9.55 3.70 6.16
N ASN A 95 10.79 4.09 5.93
CA ASN A 95 11.95 3.57 6.63
C ASN A 95 12.30 4.36 7.90
N LYS A 96 11.56 5.43 8.22
CA LYS A 96 11.76 6.15 9.49
C LYS A 96 11.50 5.20 10.68
N PRO A 97 12.36 5.19 11.71
CA PRO A 97 12.19 4.33 12.87
C PRO A 97 10.81 4.48 13.50
N VAL A 98 10.23 3.36 13.92
CA VAL A 98 9.07 3.36 14.82
C VAL A 98 9.57 3.56 16.26
N PRO A 99 8.79 4.22 17.14
CA PRO A 99 9.14 4.35 18.55
C PRO A 99 9.42 2.98 19.18
N GLU A 100 10.38 2.92 20.09
CA GLU A 100 10.77 1.69 20.77
C GLU A 100 9.56 1.03 21.47
N GLY A 101 9.46 -0.29 21.35
CA GLY A 101 8.34 -1.06 21.92
C GLY A 101 7.01 -0.91 21.16
N ARG A 102 7.00 -0.29 19.98
CA ARG A 102 5.81 -0.23 19.11
C ARG A 102 6.08 -0.89 17.77
N GLU A 103 5.07 -1.59 17.27
CA GLU A 103 5.03 -2.08 15.90
C GLU A 103 4.08 -1.21 15.07
N GLU A 104 4.43 -1.02 13.80
CA GLU A 104 3.58 -0.36 12.81
C GLU A 104 3.78 -1.07 11.48
N ARG A 105 2.69 -1.33 10.77
CA ARG A 105 2.74 -1.87 9.41
C ARG A 105 2.51 -0.75 8.41
N ARG A 106 3.35 -0.69 7.39
CA ARG A 106 3.28 0.34 6.34
C ARG A 106 3.16 -0.34 4.99
N TYR A 107 2.21 0.09 4.18
CA TYR A 107 1.96 -0.44 2.83
C TYR A 107 2.13 0.66 1.79
N ILE A 108 2.86 0.39 0.71
CA ILE A 108 2.75 1.16 -0.53
C ILE A 108 1.75 0.43 -1.42
N VAL A 109 0.72 1.14 -1.86
CA VAL A 109 -0.33 0.60 -2.72
C VAL A 109 -0.20 1.25 -4.08
N TYR A 110 0.14 0.45 -5.09
CA TYR A 110 0.14 0.87 -6.49
C TYR A 110 -1.26 0.64 -7.05
N ASP A 111 -2.11 1.68 -7.02
CA ASP A 111 -3.49 1.65 -7.52
C ASP A 111 -3.54 2.19 -8.95
N GLY A 112 -3.20 1.32 -9.89
CA GLY A 112 -3.15 1.61 -11.32
C GLY A 112 -3.02 0.33 -12.14
N ASP A 113 -3.07 0.49 -13.45
CA ASP A 113 -2.71 -0.56 -14.40
C ASP A 113 -1.20 -0.86 -14.35
N VAL A 114 -0.86 -2.04 -14.84
CA VAL A 114 0.51 -2.55 -14.87
C VAL A 114 0.96 -2.60 -16.33
N ASP A 115 2.06 -1.90 -16.62
CA ASP A 115 2.76 -2.04 -17.89
C ASP A 115 3.79 -3.18 -17.84
N ALA A 116 4.17 -3.67 -19.02
CA ALA A 116 5.24 -4.65 -19.20
C ALA A 116 6.63 -4.00 -19.21
#